data_AF-A0A484ZE25-F1
#
_entry.id   AF-A0A484ZE25-F1
#
_cell.length_a   1.000
_cell.length_b   1.000
_cell.length_c   1.000
_cell.angle_alpha   90.00
_cell.angle_beta   90.00
_cell.angle_gamma   90.00
#
_symmetry.space_group_name_H-M   'P 1'
#
loop_
_entity.id
_entity.type
_entity.pdbx_description
1 polymer ?
#
loop_
_entity_poly.entity_id
_entity_poly.type
_entity_poly.pdbx_seq_one_letter_code
_entity_poly.pdbx_strand_id
1 'polypeptide(L)'
;MTLAGAGIFGAIHSTVALAAAPAQQKEQVPGYYRMQLGDMEVTAIYDGYVNIDKKVIKGIDAKDAKVLLDKMFLDSTNGVQTAVNAYLINTGANLILVDSGAAKCFGPTLGGIQK
;
A
#
# COMPACT_ATOMS: atom_id res chain seq x y z
N MET A 1 33.12 -71.41 -9.58
CA MET A 1 32.67 -71.22 -8.18
C MET A 1 33.95 -70.92 -7.41
N THR A 2 34.20 -69.69 -6.96
CA THR A 2 33.62 -69.09 -5.75
C THR A 2 33.69 -67.55 -5.82
N LEU A 3 32.77 -66.93 -5.08
CA LEU A 3 32.30 -65.54 -5.07
C LEU A 3 33.30 -64.54 -4.44
N ALA A 4 33.30 -63.28 -4.93
CA ALA A 4 33.68 -62.12 -4.13
C ALA A 4 32.98 -60.86 -4.69
N GLY A 5 31.81 -60.51 -4.13
CA GLY A 5 31.10 -59.27 -4.44
C GLY A 5 31.31 -58.27 -3.31
N ALA A 6 32.02 -57.17 -3.57
CA ALA A 6 32.20 -56.07 -2.62
C ALA A 6 30.97 -55.14 -2.68
N GLY A 7 30.15 -55.17 -1.63
CA GLY A 7 29.03 -54.24 -1.47
C GLY A 7 29.53 -52.89 -0.98
N ILE A 8 29.36 -51.84 -1.80
CA ILE A 8 29.61 -50.45 -1.38
C ILE A 8 28.35 -49.94 -0.68
N PHE A 9 28.39 -49.82 0.65
CA PHE A 9 27.40 -49.08 1.41
C PHE A 9 27.64 -47.58 1.19
N GLY A 10 26.92 -46.98 0.23
CA GLY A 10 26.89 -45.53 0.04
C GLY A 10 26.12 -44.87 1.18
N ALA A 11 26.82 -44.15 2.05
CA ALA A 11 26.19 -43.34 3.11
C ALA A 11 25.39 -42.20 2.48
N ILE A 12 24.06 -42.26 2.64
CA ILE A 12 23.13 -41.21 2.22
C ILE A 12 23.30 -40.04 3.18
N HIS A 13 24.07 -39.03 2.78
CA HIS A 13 24.21 -37.80 3.56
C HIS A 13 22.99 -36.93 3.29
N SER A 14 22.11 -36.79 4.27
CA SER A 14 21.05 -35.78 4.24
C SER A 14 21.69 -34.41 4.46
N THR A 15 21.91 -33.66 3.38
CA THR A 15 22.26 -32.24 3.46
C THR A 15 21.01 -31.48 3.92
N VAL A 16 21.07 -30.88 5.11
CA VAL A 16 20.05 -29.93 5.53
C VAL A 16 20.27 -28.65 4.72
N ALA A 17 19.42 -28.40 3.74
CA ALA A 17 19.43 -27.15 2.99
C ALA A 17 18.93 -26.02 3.92
N LEU A 18 19.85 -25.16 4.36
CA LEU A 18 19.49 -23.91 5.04
C LEU A 18 18.93 -22.93 4.01
N ALA A 19 17.61 -22.84 3.90
CA ALA A 19 16.95 -21.83 3.09
C ALA A 19 16.86 -20.52 3.88
N ALA A 20 17.64 -19.51 3.47
CA ALA A 20 17.44 -18.13 3.93
C ALA A 20 16.19 -17.54 3.27
N ALA A 21 15.46 -16.71 3.99
CA ALA A 21 14.33 -15.98 3.41
C ALA A 21 14.83 -15.04 2.29
N PRO A 22 14.10 -14.90 1.18
CA PRO A 22 14.44 -13.94 0.14
C PRO A 22 14.37 -12.51 0.67
N ALA A 23 15.05 -11.58 -0.01
CA ALA A 23 14.99 -10.16 0.32
C ALA A 23 13.53 -9.66 0.31
N GLN A 24 13.19 -8.80 1.27
CA GLN A 24 11.84 -8.22 1.35
C GLN A 24 11.59 -7.26 0.19
N GLN A 25 10.44 -7.41 -0.47
CA GLN A 25 9.89 -6.39 -1.36
C GLN A 25 9.30 -5.26 -0.51
N LYS A 26 9.79 -4.04 -0.70
CA LYS A 26 9.33 -2.85 0.05
C LYS A 26 8.42 -1.94 -0.78
N GLU A 27 8.29 -2.22 -2.06
CA GLU A 27 7.45 -1.45 -2.98
C GLU A 27 5.98 -1.72 -2.67
N GLN A 28 5.21 -0.64 -2.56
CA GLN A 28 3.76 -0.73 -2.48
C GLN A 28 3.20 -1.06 -3.87
N VAL A 29 2.03 -1.69 -3.92
CA VAL A 29 1.28 -1.83 -5.17
C VAL A 29 0.97 -0.44 -5.76
N PRO A 30 0.74 -0.34 -7.08
CA PRO A 30 0.27 0.91 -7.67
C PRO A 30 -1.00 1.43 -6.99
N GLY A 31 -1.05 2.73 -6.73
CA GLY A 31 -2.13 3.38 -5.99
C GLY A 31 -3.38 3.62 -6.83
N TYR A 32 -4.01 2.57 -7.34
CA TYR A 32 -5.31 2.68 -7.99
C TYR A 32 -6.25 1.57 -7.55
N TYR A 33 -7.56 1.86 -7.57
CA TYR A 33 -8.59 0.87 -7.30
C TYR A 33 -9.74 1.05 -8.28
N ARG A 34 -10.18 -0.04 -8.91
CA ARG A 34 -11.22 -0.02 -9.94
C ARG A 34 -12.51 -0.62 -9.43
N MET A 35 -13.62 0.04 -9.73
CA MET A 35 -14.96 -0.34 -9.30
C MET A 35 -15.97 -0.04 -10.41
N GLN A 36 -16.88 -0.97 -10.65
CA GLN A 36 -18.06 -0.70 -11.48
C GLN A 36 -19.13 0.04 -10.67
N LEU A 37 -19.72 1.07 -11.27
CA LEU A 37 -20.85 1.81 -10.74
C LEU A 37 -21.93 1.93 -11.82
N GLY A 38 -22.87 0.98 -11.82
CA GLY A 38 -23.78 0.80 -12.95
C GLY A 38 -22.98 0.50 -14.22
N ASP A 39 -23.22 1.27 -15.27
CA ASP A 39 -22.52 1.15 -16.56
C ASP A 39 -21.18 1.89 -16.61
N MET A 40 -20.77 2.54 -15.52
CA MET A 40 -19.52 3.29 -15.44
C MET A 40 -18.39 2.47 -14.82
N GLU A 41 -17.16 2.68 -15.30
CA GLU A 41 -15.93 2.25 -14.63
C GLU A 41 -15.37 3.45 -13.86
N VAL A 42 -15.25 3.31 -12.53
CA VAL A 42 -14.62 4.31 -11.66
C VAL A 42 -13.27 3.77 -11.20
N THR A 43 -12.22 4.56 -11.42
CA THR A 43 -10.88 4.28 -10.90
C THR A 43 -10.52 5.36 -9.88
N ALA A 44 -10.42 4.99 -8.60
CA ALA A 44 -9.80 5.83 -7.59
C ALA A 44 -8.29 5.84 -7.82
N ILE A 45 -7.67 7.02 -7.78
CA ILE A 45 -6.24 7.21 -8.00
C ILE A 45 -5.64 7.91 -6.78
N TYR A 46 -4.65 7.29 -6.18
CA TYR A 46 -3.95 7.78 -4.98
C TYR A 46 -2.81 8.71 -5.40
N ASP A 47 -2.88 9.97 -4.96
CA ASP A 47 -1.79 10.94 -5.17
C ASP A 47 -0.66 10.77 -4.15
N GLY A 48 -0.96 10.19 -2.99
CA GLY A 48 -0.05 10.07 -1.87
C GLY A 48 -0.69 10.53 -0.56
N TYR A 49 0.14 10.93 0.39
CA TYR A 49 -0.33 11.36 1.71
C TYR A 49 0.29 12.66 2.18
N VAL A 50 -0.40 13.31 3.11
CA VAL A 50 0.11 14.44 3.89
C VAL A 50 -0.25 14.22 5.36
N ASN A 51 0.67 14.57 6.27
CA ASN A 51 0.40 14.56 7.70
C ASN A 51 -0.25 15.89 8.08
N ILE A 52 -1.52 15.84 8.47
CA ILE A 52 -2.28 17.03 8.85
C ILE A 52 -2.18 17.23 10.38
N ASP A 53 -1.76 18.42 10.82
CA ASP A 53 -1.72 18.75 12.24
C ASP A 53 -3.14 18.73 12.84
N LYS A 54 -3.32 18.06 13.98
CA LYS A 54 -4.58 18.02 14.73
C LYS A 54 -5.17 19.40 15.01
N LYS A 55 -4.36 20.46 15.06
CA LYS A 55 -4.79 21.85 15.23
C LYS A 55 -5.73 22.34 14.14
N VAL A 56 -5.76 21.71 12.96
CA VAL A 56 -6.73 22.07 11.91
C VAL A 56 -8.13 21.52 12.18
N ILE A 57 -8.26 20.53 13.07
CA ILE A 57 -9.57 20.00 13.48
C ILE A 57 -10.20 21.03 14.40
N LYS A 58 -11.35 21.58 13.98
CA LYS A 58 -12.11 22.62 14.69
C LYS A 58 -13.50 22.12 15.05
N GLY A 59 -14.16 22.79 16.00
CA GLY A 59 -15.54 22.46 16.40
C GLY A 59 -15.66 21.26 17.37
N ILE A 60 -14.54 20.81 17.94
CA ILE A 60 -14.48 19.72 18.93
C ILE A 60 -13.32 19.99 19.91
N ASP A 61 -13.49 19.58 21.17
CA ASP A 61 -12.41 19.63 22.15
C ASP A 61 -11.28 18.66 21.79
N ALA A 62 -10.03 19.08 22.04
CA ALA A 62 -8.85 18.30 21.65
C ALA A 62 -8.81 16.89 22.29
N LYS A 63 -9.35 16.75 23.51
CA LYS A 63 -9.45 15.47 24.20
C LYS A 63 -10.40 14.52 23.48
N ASP A 64 -11.57 15.01 23.08
CA ASP A 64 -12.60 14.20 22.42
C ASP A 64 -12.16 13.85 20.99
N ALA A 65 -11.52 14.79 20.28
CA ALA A 65 -10.89 14.51 19.00
C ALA A 65 -9.85 13.39 19.10
N LYS A 66 -9.01 13.41 20.16
CA LYS A 66 -8.03 12.34 20.39
C LYS A 66 -8.72 11.00 20.64
N VAL A 67 -9.77 10.95 21.46
CA VAL A 67 -10.53 9.72 21.71
C VAL A 67 -11.09 9.12 20.41
N LEU A 68 -11.61 9.96 19.50
CA LEU A 68 -12.12 9.51 18.22
C LEU A 68 -11.01 8.98 17.28
N LEU A 69 -9.86 9.66 17.23
CA LEU A 69 -8.71 9.20 16.47
C LEU A 69 -8.16 7.86 17.00
N ASP A 70 -8.02 7.74 18.33
CA ASP A 70 -7.55 6.53 18.99
C ASP A 70 -8.52 5.35 18.76
N LYS A 71 -9.83 5.61 18.79
CA LYS A 71 -10.87 4.59 18.50
C LYS A 71 -10.73 4.00 17.09
N MET A 72 -10.18 4.76 16.16
CA MET A 72 -9.91 4.33 14.78
C MET A 72 -8.47 3.86 14.57
N PHE A 73 -7.68 3.72 15.63
CA PHE A 73 -6.27 3.32 15.58
C PHE A 73 -5.37 4.28 14.77
N LEU A 74 -5.76 5.56 14.71
CA LEU A 74 -5.00 6.57 13.96
C LEU A 74 -3.92 7.16 14.85
N ASP A 75 -2.66 6.91 14.51
CA ASP A 75 -1.54 7.64 15.11
C ASP A 75 -1.63 9.11 14.71
N SER A 76 -1.62 9.98 15.72
CA SER A 76 -1.69 11.42 15.55
C SER A 76 -0.50 12.14 16.17
N THR A 77 0.56 11.42 16.55
CA THR A 77 1.75 11.95 17.20
C THR A 77 2.45 12.99 16.31
N ASN A 78 2.53 12.70 15.01
CA ASN A 78 3.16 13.57 14.01
C ASN A 78 2.15 14.15 13.01
N GLY A 79 0.94 14.44 13.47
CA GLY A 79 -0.21 14.72 12.62
C GLY A 79 -0.91 13.42 12.16
N VAL A 80 -2.08 13.57 11.56
CA VAL A 80 -2.87 12.45 11.03
C VAL A 80 -2.51 12.27 9.56
N GLN A 81 -1.97 11.10 9.21
CA GLN A 81 -1.68 10.75 7.83
C GLN A 81 -2.99 10.71 7.03
N THR A 82 -3.13 11.62 6.07
CA THR A 82 -4.36 11.83 5.31
C THR A 82 -4.06 11.58 3.83
N ALA A 83 -4.86 10.69 3.22
CA ALA A 83 -4.75 10.38 1.79
C ALA A 83 -5.25 11.56 0.94
N VAL A 84 -4.60 11.77 -0.21
CA VAL A 84 -5.10 12.62 -1.29
C VAL A 84 -5.44 11.71 -2.46
N ASN A 85 -6.68 11.81 -2.94
CA ASN A 85 -7.19 10.97 -4.02
C ASN A 85 -7.81 11.82 -5.12
N ALA A 86 -7.75 11.33 -6.35
CA ALA A 86 -8.59 11.75 -7.46
C ALA A 86 -9.43 10.57 -7.96
N TYR A 87 -10.39 10.84 -8.84
CA TYR A 87 -11.24 9.80 -9.43
C TYR A 87 -11.32 9.97 -10.93
N LEU A 88 -11.02 8.89 -11.65
CA LEU A 88 -11.18 8.80 -13.09
C LEU A 88 -12.43 7.98 -13.39
N ILE A 89 -13.38 8.59 -14.09
CA ILE A 89 -14.68 8.02 -14.37
C ILE A 89 -14.81 7.84 -15.88
N ASN A 90 -14.90 6.59 -16.31
CA ASN A 90 -15.26 6.24 -17.67
C ASN A 90 -16.77 5.95 -17.72
N THR A 91 -17.49 6.80 -18.44
CA THR A 91 -18.95 6.71 -18.62
C THR A 91 -19.36 5.94 -19.87
N GLY A 92 -18.40 5.41 -20.63
CA GLY A 92 -18.60 4.86 -21.97
C GLY A 92 -18.57 5.93 -23.07
N ALA A 93 -19.03 7.15 -22.78
CA ALA A 93 -19.00 8.28 -23.73
C ALA A 93 -17.90 9.29 -23.43
N ASN A 94 -17.56 9.49 -22.15
CA ASN A 94 -16.56 10.44 -21.68
C ASN A 94 -15.62 9.79 -20.66
N LEU A 95 -14.38 10.27 -20.66
CA LEU A 95 -13.39 10.01 -19.62
C LEU A 95 -13.20 11.27 -18.80
N ILE A 96 -13.69 11.26 -17.56
CA ILE A 96 -13.79 12.44 -16.70
C ILE A 96 -12.86 12.25 -15.51
N LEU A 97 -11.94 13.19 -15.31
CA LEU A 97 -11.09 13.25 -14.13
C LEU A 97 -11.68 14.27 -13.14
N VAL A 98 -11.92 13.82 -11.90
CA VAL A 98 -12.33 14.66 -10.77
C VAL A 98 -11.12 14.83 -9.85
N ASP A 99 -10.71 16.08 -9.65
CA ASP A 99 -9.45 16.50 -9.00
C ASP A 99 -8.18 16.01 -9.71
N SER A 100 -7.02 16.54 -9.34
CA SER A 100 -5.75 16.22 -10.02
C SER A 100 -4.56 16.07 -9.08
N GLY A 101 -4.80 15.83 -7.79
CA GLY A 101 -3.73 15.75 -6.79
C GLY A 101 -2.99 17.07 -6.60
N ALA A 102 -1.81 16.99 -5.97
CA ALA A 102 -1.01 18.16 -5.61
C ALA A 102 0.21 18.40 -6.51
N ALA A 103 0.50 17.51 -7.46
CA ALA A 103 1.78 17.47 -8.17
C ALA A 103 2.94 17.60 -7.17
N LYS A 104 3.79 18.64 -7.30
CA LYS A 104 4.88 18.92 -6.35
C LYS A 104 4.59 20.06 -5.37
N CYS A 105 3.36 20.59 -5.34
CA CYS A 105 3.02 21.77 -4.56
C CYS A 105 2.99 21.52 -3.04
N PHE A 106 2.83 20.27 -2.61
CA PHE A 106 2.69 19.88 -1.19
C PHE A 106 3.78 18.91 -0.72
N GLY A 107 4.98 19.02 -1.27
CA GLY A 107 6.14 18.23 -0.85
C GLY A 107 6.24 16.85 -1.53
N PRO A 108 7.16 16.00 -1.06
CA PRO A 108 7.59 14.82 -1.81
C PRO A 108 6.73 13.55 -1.60
N THR A 109 5.78 13.57 -0.65
CA THR A 109 4.92 12.42 -0.34
C THR A 109 3.64 12.39 -1.19
N LEU A 110 3.50 13.34 -2.11
CA LEU A 110 2.38 13.54 -3.03
C LEU A 110 2.90 13.61 -4.48
N GLY A 111 1.99 13.78 -5.45
CA GLY A 111 2.33 13.83 -6.87
C GLY A 111 2.38 12.45 -7.54
N GLY A 112 1.70 11.46 -6.95
CA GLY A 112 1.48 10.15 -7.55
C GLY A 112 0.60 10.20 -8.80
N ILE A 113 -0.22 11.25 -8.95
CA ILE A 113 -1.01 11.47 -10.17
C ILE A 113 -0.13 12.19 -11.19
N GLN A 114 0.29 11.46 -12.22
CA GLN A 114 1.18 11.95 -13.28
C GLN A 114 0.41 12.12 -14.60
N LYS A 115 0.93 12.99 -15.46
CA LYS A 115 0.40 13.23 -16.81
C LYS A 115 0.68 12.07 -17.75
#